data_AF-A0A096CVZ2-F1
#
_entry.id   AF-A0A096CVZ2-F1
#
_cell.length_a   1.000
_cell.length_b   1.000
_cell.length_c   1.000
_cell.angle_alpha   90.00
_cell.angle_beta   90.00
_cell.angle_gamma   90.00
#
_symmetry.space_group_name_H-M   'P 1'
#
loop_
_entity.id
_entity.type
_entity.pdbx_description
1 polymer ?
#
loop_
_entity_poly.entity_id
_entity_poly.type
_entity_poly.pdbx_seq_one_letter_code
_entity_poly.pdbx_strand_id
1 'polypeptide(L)'
;MPTHTLVFLPKATGITIADGQDVNFVKSDGTCTKLSLQDGTEYEFLSDIKANEVVYNSCKMIINNQTINRGYNTALEVARYEGDNSLTSYRDFSAFASGKNCFTIFLPYAVTLPDGIRAYDLNYLTKEGDIEKYVFKSIPDGSTLKGNRPYLLRITDGNSHTSQEFKAVDNLVKIAASGNDKYRSSGRLKPSGFVPATSDQSFCFYGSTEMSPRYWNEDESVSLSISPHTLGHDKEGNDLWKRLPGKSYDSPKLLPPFRGFIMGVLGTTAAKQFVLLTTDSETTGINDVTGNTDAQQGAQRIYTIDGRYVGTNFDSLPSGMYIMKGKKTLKTK
;
A
#
# COMPACT_ATOMS: atom_id res chain seq x y z
N MET A 1 21.47 -0.69 -23.86
CA MET A 1 21.65 -1.10 -22.45
C MET A 1 20.35 -1.74 -21.98
N PRO A 2 20.33 -2.54 -20.89
CA PRO A 2 19.06 -2.98 -20.31
C PRO A 2 18.22 -1.77 -19.93
N THR A 3 16.93 -1.75 -20.26
CA THR A 3 15.97 -0.68 -19.94
C THR A 3 15.67 -0.53 -18.44
N HIS A 4 16.36 -1.30 -17.59
CA HIS A 4 16.09 -1.50 -16.17
C HIS A 4 17.07 -0.74 -15.26
N THR A 5 17.96 0.10 -15.81
CA THR A 5 19.02 0.78 -15.07
C THR A 5 18.97 2.29 -15.33
N LEU A 6 19.08 3.10 -14.27
CA LEU A 6 19.28 4.53 -14.37
C LEU A 6 20.74 4.82 -14.72
N VAL A 7 20.97 5.62 -15.76
CA VAL A 7 22.31 6.01 -16.21
C VAL A 7 22.47 7.52 -16.03
N PHE A 8 23.16 7.92 -14.96
CA PHE A 8 23.50 9.31 -14.72
C PHE A 8 24.68 9.72 -15.61
N LEU A 9 24.44 10.67 -16.52
CA LEU A 9 25.43 11.17 -17.46
C LEU A 9 26.38 12.16 -16.77
N PRO A 10 27.68 12.12 -17.08
CA PRO A 10 28.62 13.10 -16.57
C PRO A 10 28.31 14.50 -17.10
N LYS A 11 28.74 15.53 -16.36
CA LYS A 11 28.66 16.94 -16.78
C LYS A 11 29.66 17.22 -17.90
N ALA A 12 29.34 16.79 -19.12
CA ALA A 12 30.14 17.00 -20.33
C ALA A 12 29.33 17.72 -21.41
N THR A 13 29.97 18.65 -22.11
CA THR A 13 29.38 19.33 -23.27
C THR A 13 29.36 18.41 -24.49
N GLY A 14 28.27 18.46 -25.26
CA GLY A 14 28.16 17.70 -26.52
C GLY A 14 27.67 16.26 -26.41
N ILE A 15 27.27 15.77 -25.23
CA ILE A 15 26.52 14.50 -25.15
C ILE A 15 25.12 14.73 -25.75
N THR A 16 24.91 14.19 -26.94
CA THR A 16 23.59 14.08 -27.58
C THR A 16 23.16 12.63 -27.58
N ILE A 17 21.89 12.39 -27.25
CA ILE A 17 21.21 11.10 -27.41
C ILE A 17 20.07 11.35 -28.39
N ALA A 18 19.83 10.43 -29.31
CA ALA A 18 18.73 10.53 -30.26
C ALA A 18 17.38 10.44 -29.52
N ASP A 19 16.38 11.20 -30.00
CA ASP A 19 15.04 11.22 -29.42
C ASP A 19 14.46 9.79 -29.30
N GLY A 20 13.96 9.44 -28.11
CA GLY A 20 13.44 8.10 -27.81
C GLY A 20 14.50 7.03 -27.50
N GLN A 21 15.80 7.35 -27.58
CA GLN A 21 16.88 6.47 -27.12
C GLN A 21 17.42 6.81 -25.72
N ASP A 22 17.02 7.95 -25.15
CA ASP A 22 17.47 8.46 -23.85
C ASP A 22 16.63 7.95 -22.65
N VAL A 23 15.96 6.81 -22.82
CA VAL A 23 15.14 6.18 -21.80
C VAL A 23 16.02 5.77 -20.60
N ASN A 24 15.68 6.28 -19.41
CA ASN A 24 16.45 6.14 -18.18
C ASN A 24 17.88 6.75 -18.21
N PHE A 25 18.21 7.58 -19.21
CA PHE A 25 19.44 8.37 -19.22
C PHE A 25 19.17 9.74 -18.57
N VAL A 26 19.67 9.92 -17.35
CA VAL A 26 19.50 11.14 -16.55
C VAL A 26 20.68 12.06 -16.80
N LYS A 27 20.44 13.25 -17.34
CA LYS A 27 21.46 14.30 -17.55
C LYS A 27 21.95 14.85 -16.21
N SER A 28 23.12 15.49 -16.21
CA SER A 28 23.74 16.04 -14.99
C SER A 28 22.94 17.15 -14.29
N ASP A 29 21.85 17.64 -14.90
CA ASP A 29 20.90 18.60 -14.34
C ASP A 29 19.61 17.94 -13.77
N GLY A 30 19.56 16.60 -13.75
CA GLY A 30 18.41 15.82 -13.29
C GLY A 30 17.32 15.62 -14.35
N THR A 31 17.55 15.94 -15.62
CA THR A 31 16.53 15.79 -16.68
C THR A 31 16.69 14.52 -17.52
N CYS A 32 15.58 13.93 -17.96
CA CYS A 32 15.55 12.89 -19.02
C CYS A 32 14.27 13.06 -19.86
N THR A 33 14.22 12.58 -21.11
CA THR A 33 12.95 12.64 -21.87
C THR A 33 11.97 11.60 -21.36
N LYS A 34 12.42 10.36 -21.16
CA LYS A 34 11.56 9.25 -20.74
C LYS A 34 12.17 8.46 -19.58
N LEU A 35 11.33 8.17 -18.59
CA LEU A 35 11.65 7.25 -17.51
C LEU A 35 10.75 6.01 -17.58
N SER A 36 11.36 4.82 -17.55
CA SER A 36 10.66 3.53 -17.52
C SER A 36 11.00 2.82 -16.21
N LEU A 37 10.01 2.74 -15.33
CA LEU A 37 10.11 2.08 -14.04
C LEU A 37 9.47 0.68 -14.15
N GLN A 38 10.26 -0.35 -13.88
CA GLN A 38 9.92 -1.74 -14.18
C GLN A 38 9.49 -2.48 -12.90
N ASP A 39 8.39 -3.22 -12.97
CA ASP A 39 7.88 -3.96 -11.81
C ASP A 39 8.89 -5.03 -11.35
N GLY A 40 9.19 -5.05 -10.05
CA GLY A 40 10.18 -5.93 -9.45
C GLY A 40 11.63 -5.44 -9.55
N THR A 41 11.92 -4.41 -10.33
CA THR A 41 13.25 -3.75 -10.38
C THR A 41 13.38 -2.72 -9.27
N GLU A 42 14.54 -2.67 -8.62
CA GLU A 42 14.90 -1.72 -7.58
C GLU A 42 15.43 -0.41 -8.19
N TYR A 43 15.04 0.75 -7.64
CA TYR A 43 15.50 2.07 -8.09
C TYR A 43 15.84 2.97 -6.90
N GLU A 44 17.04 3.56 -6.92
CA GLU A 44 17.41 4.70 -6.08
C GLU A 44 17.46 5.98 -6.93
N PHE A 45 16.70 7.01 -6.53
CA PHE A 45 16.76 8.34 -7.12
C PHE A 45 17.72 9.22 -6.32
N LEU A 46 18.96 9.31 -6.77
CA LEU A 46 20.06 10.06 -6.13
C LEU A 46 19.83 11.59 -6.06
N SER A 47 18.93 12.10 -6.90
CA SER A 47 18.50 13.49 -6.94
C SER A 47 17.04 13.56 -7.40
N ASP A 48 16.43 14.73 -7.30
CA ASP A 48 15.19 14.99 -8.03
C ASP A 48 15.41 14.76 -9.53
N ILE A 49 14.46 14.10 -10.17
CA ILE A 49 14.42 13.84 -11.61
C ILE A 49 13.22 14.55 -12.21
N LYS A 50 13.42 15.15 -13.40
CA LYS A 50 12.38 15.75 -14.23
C LYS A 50 12.31 14.99 -15.56
N ALA A 51 11.20 14.33 -15.81
CA ALA A 51 10.98 13.52 -17.01
C ALA A 51 9.81 14.06 -17.84
N ASN A 52 9.93 14.13 -19.16
CA ASN A 52 8.79 14.51 -20.02
C ASN A 52 7.72 13.41 -20.06
N GLU A 53 8.13 12.15 -19.96
CA GLU A 53 7.24 10.99 -19.87
C GLU A 53 7.74 10.03 -18.78
N VAL A 54 6.83 9.49 -17.96
CA VAL A 54 7.14 8.38 -17.06
C VAL A 54 6.12 7.27 -17.26
N VAL A 55 6.63 6.05 -17.39
CA VAL A 55 5.80 4.84 -17.54
C VAL A 55 6.17 3.81 -16.46
N TYR A 56 5.15 3.17 -15.90
CA TYR A 56 5.32 2.03 -15.00
C TYR A 56 4.98 0.74 -15.75
N ASN A 57 5.96 -0.13 -15.93
CA ASN A 57 5.91 -1.26 -16.87
C ASN A 57 6.02 -2.61 -16.15
N SER A 58 5.61 -3.70 -16.80
CA SER A 58 5.87 -5.06 -16.32
C SER A 58 7.26 -5.52 -16.73
N CYS A 59 8.09 -5.95 -15.78
CA CYS A 59 9.30 -6.69 -16.11
C CYS A 59 8.93 -8.14 -16.47
N LYS A 60 9.02 -8.50 -17.76
CA LYS A 60 8.97 -9.90 -18.20
C LYS A 60 10.39 -10.37 -18.50
N MET A 61 11.04 -11.02 -17.54
CA MET A 61 12.31 -11.70 -17.81
C MET A 61 12.05 -13.08 -18.42
N ILE A 62 12.46 -13.26 -19.67
CA ILE A 62 12.51 -14.57 -20.32
C ILE A 62 13.87 -15.18 -19.99
N ILE A 63 13.89 -16.42 -19.49
CA ILE A 63 15.14 -17.16 -19.27
C ILE A 63 15.36 -18.06 -20.47
N ASN A 64 16.30 -17.67 -21.32
CA ASN A 64 16.73 -18.45 -22.48
C ASN A 64 18.05 -19.13 -22.14
N ASN A 65 18.03 -20.42 -21.78
CA ASN A 65 19.25 -21.15 -21.52
C ASN A 65 20.08 -21.28 -22.82
N GLN A 66 21.36 -20.92 -22.75
CA GLN A 66 22.32 -21.06 -23.85
C GLN A 66 23.42 -22.05 -23.48
N THR A 67 23.60 -23.06 -24.34
CA THR A 67 24.67 -24.04 -24.22
C THR A 67 25.96 -23.48 -24.81
N ILE A 68 26.91 -23.10 -23.95
CA ILE A 68 28.25 -22.68 -24.35
C ILE A 68 29.12 -23.94 -24.53
N ASN A 69 29.44 -24.27 -25.79
CA ASN A 69 30.36 -25.35 -26.12
C ASN A 69 31.81 -24.95 -25.79
N ARG A 70 32.51 -25.74 -24.97
CA ARG A 70 33.84 -25.43 -24.41
C ARG A 70 34.96 -26.33 -24.97
N GLY A 71 34.83 -26.75 -26.23
CA GLY A 71 35.77 -27.65 -26.90
C GLY A 71 35.76 -29.05 -26.28
N TYR A 72 36.93 -29.54 -25.85
CA TYR A 72 37.08 -30.84 -25.17
C TYR A 72 36.48 -30.90 -23.75
N ASN A 73 35.96 -29.80 -23.22
CA ASN A 73 35.28 -29.76 -21.93
C ASN A 73 33.76 -29.90 -22.11
N THR A 74 33.09 -30.46 -21.09
CA THR A 74 31.62 -30.49 -21.02
C THR A 74 31.02 -29.12 -21.33
N ALA A 75 30.02 -29.10 -22.21
CA ALA A 75 29.29 -27.89 -22.54
C ALA A 75 28.63 -27.31 -21.29
N LEU A 76 28.66 -25.98 -21.16
CA LEU A 76 28.12 -25.27 -20.01
C LEU A 76 26.78 -24.65 -20.40
N GLU A 77 25.70 -25.10 -19.78
CA GLU A 77 24.40 -24.44 -19.89
C GLU A 77 24.42 -23.19 -19.01
N VAL A 78 24.19 -22.02 -19.62
CA VAL A 78 24.14 -20.72 -18.94
C VAL A 78 22.78 -20.10 -19.16
N ALA A 79 22.08 -19.75 -18.08
CA ALA A 79 20.85 -18.99 -18.15
C ALA A 79 21.12 -17.59 -18.74
N ARG A 80 20.70 -17.33 -19.98
CA ARG A 80 20.69 -15.98 -20.56
C ARG A 80 19.36 -15.32 -20.23
N TYR A 81 19.42 -14.31 -19.38
CA TYR A 81 18.26 -13.49 -19.06
C TYR A 81 18.01 -12.50 -20.19
N GLU A 82 16.92 -12.71 -20.93
CA GLU A 82 16.43 -11.83 -21.98
C GLU A 82 15.18 -11.12 -21.47
N GLY A 83 15.33 -9.86 -21.04
CA GLY A 83 14.20 -9.04 -20.63
C GLY A 83 13.35 -8.60 -21.82
N ASP A 84 12.04 -8.53 -21.62
CA ASP A 84 11.14 -7.74 -22.46
C ASP A 84 11.58 -6.27 -22.41
N ASN A 85 12.30 -5.83 -23.43
CA ASN A 85 12.75 -4.45 -23.58
C ASN A 85 11.61 -3.52 -24.07
N SER A 86 10.38 -4.02 -24.24
CA SER A 86 9.28 -3.18 -24.71
C SER A 86 8.85 -2.18 -23.65
N LEU A 87 8.86 -0.90 -24.06
CA LEU A 87 8.37 0.21 -23.26
C LEU A 87 6.83 0.27 -23.22
N THR A 88 6.17 -0.76 -23.74
CA THR A 88 4.73 -0.88 -23.97
C THR A 88 4.10 -2.07 -23.24
N SER A 89 4.87 -2.94 -22.61
CA SER A 89 4.36 -3.97 -21.68
C SER A 89 4.08 -3.35 -20.32
N TYR A 90 2.80 -3.12 -20.01
CA TYR A 90 2.34 -2.59 -18.73
C TYR A 90 1.99 -3.71 -17.75
N ARG A 91 2.02 -3.42 -16.44
CA ARG A 91 1.55 -4.37 -15.43
C ARG A 91 0.04 -4.55 -15.59
N ASP A 92 -0.37 -5.80 -15.74
CA ASP A 92 -1.77 -6.21 -15.79
C ASP A 92 -2.40 -6.27 -14.39
N PHE A 93 -3.60 -5.69 -14.25
CA PHE A 93 -4.44 -5.77 -13.04
C PHE A 93 -5.72 -6.60 -13.26
N SER A 94 -5.89 -7.25 -14.41
CA SER A 94 -7.10 -8.02 -14.76
C SER A 94 -7.46 -9.12 -13.76
N ALA A 95 -6.48 -9.66 -13.02
CA ALA A 95 -6.73 -10.60 -11.93
C ALA A 95 -7.61 -10.03 -10.80
N PHE A 96 -7.69 -8.69 -10.67
CA PHE A 96 -8.50 -7.96 -9.70
C PHE A 96 -9.81 -7.41 -10.29
N ALA A 97 -10.07 -7.62 -11.59
CA ALA A 97 -11.20 -7.02 -12.32
C ALA A 97 -12.58 -7.29 -11.67
N SER A 98 -12.74 -8.43 -10.98
CA SER A 98 -13.96 -8.76 -10.23
C SER A 98 -14.33 -7.78 -9.10
N GLY A 99 -13.42 -6.88 -8.71
CA GLY A 99 -13.62 -5.94 -7.59
C GLY A 99 -13.76 -6.60 -6.21
N LYS A 100 -13.59 -7.93 -6.11
CA LYS A 100 -13.57 -8.68 -4.84
C LYS A 100 -12.31 -8.37 -4.03
N ASN A 101 -11.17 -8.29 -4.72
CA ASN A 101 -9.85 -8.22 -4.12
C ASN A 101 -9.16 -6.90 -4.45
N CYS A 102 -8.49 -6.34 -3.45
CA CYS A 102 -7.66 -5.16 -3.55
C CYS A 102 -6.22 -5.55 -3.90
N PHE A 103 -5.42 -4.55 -4.27
CA PHE A 103 -3.98 -4.67 -4.49
C PHE A 103 -3.25 -3.44 -3.97
N THR A 104 -1.95 -3.55 -3.68
CA THR A 104 -1.14 -2.41 -3.21
C THR A 104 -0.17 -1.92 -4.27
N ILE A 105 0.06 -0.62 -4.29
CA ILE A 105 1.08 0.04 -5.09
C ILE A 105 1.84 1.04 -4.21
N PHE A 106 3.10 1.30 -4.53
CA PHE A 106 3.82 2.48 -4.06
C PHE A 106 4.16 3.35 -5.27
N LEU A 107 3.73 4.60 -5.25
CA LEU A 107 3.86 5.53 -6.36
C LEU A 107 5.11 6.41 -6.16
N PRO A 108 6.09 6.42 -7.09
CA PRO A 108 7.28 7.27 -7.00
C PRO A 108 7.04 8.72 -7.48
N TYR A 109 5.92 8.99 -8.16
CA TYR A 109 5.49 10.32 -8.61
C TYR A 109 3.98 10.47 -8.43
N ALA A 110 3.48 11.71 -8.52
CA ALA A 110 2.04 11.97 -8.43
C ALA A 110 1.32 11.50 -9.71
N VAL A 111 0.20 10.80 -9.54
CA VAL A 111 -0.63 10.28 -10.65
C VAL A 111 -2.08 10.72 -10.46
N THR A 112 -2.80 10.86 -11.56
CA THR A 112 -4.26 10.94 -11.52
C THR A 112 -4.82 9.53 -11.33
N LEU A 113 -5.74 9.35 -10.37
CA LEU A 113 -6.43 8.07 -10.17
C LEU A 113 -7.29 7.74 -11.41
N PRO A 114 -7.11 6.56 -12.05
CA PRO A 114 -7.93 6.17 -13.19
C PRO A 114 -9.40 5.99 -12.82
N ASP A 115 -10.30 6.30 -13.75
CA ASP A 115 -11.69 5.88 -13.67
C ASP A 115 -11.77 4.35 -13.55
N GLY A 116 -12.76 3.82 -12.82
CA GLY A 116 -12.89 2.38 -12.55
C GLY A 116 -11.97 1.84 -11.46
N ILE A 117 -11.03 2.65 -10.93
CA ILE A 117 -10.18 2.29 -9.80
C ILE A 117 -10.41 3.24 -8.62
N ARG A 118 -10.70 2.68 -7.44
CA ARG A 118 -10.73 3.44 -6.18
C ARG A 118 -9.45 3.24 -5.39
N ALA A 119 -8.88 4.34 -4.90
CA ALA A 119 -7.75 4.33 -3.99
C ALA A 119 -8.18 4.54 -2.54
N TYR A 120 -7.36 4.04 -1.61
CA TYR A 120 -7.57 4.19 -0.18
C TYR A 120 -6.27 4.50 0.56
N ASP A 121 -6.37 5.36 1.56
CA ASP A 121 -5.31 5.71 2.51
C ASP A 121 -5.54 5.01 3.85
N LEU A 122 -4.48 4.57 4.53
CA LEU A 122 -4.60 3.99 5.87
C LEU A 122 -4.72 5.11 6.91
N ASN A 123 -5.87 5.18 7.58
CA ASN A 123 -6.13 6.14 8.65
C ASN A 123 -6.19 5.44 10.01
N TYR A 124 -5.46 5.96 10.97
CA TYR A 124 -5.71 5.71 12.40
C TYR A 124 -7.09 6.26 12.78
N LEU A 125 -7.83 5.52 13.61
CA LEU A 125 -9.14 5.92 14.13
C LEU A 125 -9.11 6.17 15.63
N THR A 126 -8.71 5.17 16.40
CA THR A 126 -8.78 5.19 17.87
C THR A 126 -7.93 4.06 18.48
N LYS A 127 -7.77 4.10 19.80
CA LYS A 127 -7.09 3.10 20.61
C LYS A 127 -7.99 2.65 21.75
N GLU A 128 -8.17 1.35 21.89
CA GLU A 128 -8.95 0.70 22.95
C GLU A 128 -8.01 -0.22 23.72
N GLY A 129 -7.48 0.29 24.84
CA GLY A 129 -6.43 -0.39 25.60
C GLY A 129 -5.13 -0.52 24.78
N ASP A 130 -4.64 -1.76 24.64
CA ASP A 130 -3.43 -2.09 23.89
C ASP A 130 -3.67 -2.31 22.38
N ILE A 131 -4.91 -2.12 21.89
CA ILE A 131 -5.33 -2.37 20.51
C ILE A 131 -5.63 -1.05 19.81
N GLU A 132 -5.00 -0.84 18.65
CA GLU A 132 -5.30 0.32 17.79
C GLU A 132 -6.18 -0.09 16.60
N LYS A 133 -7.12 0.77 16.25
CA LYS A 133 -8.05 0.56 15.13
C LYS A 133 -7.67 1.47 13.98
N TYR A 134 -7.56 0.88 12.79
CA TYR A 134 -7.27 1.55 11.54
C TYR A 134 -8.36 1.22 10.52
N VAL A 135 -8.53 2.09 9.53
CA VAL A 135 -9.41 1.87 8.38
C VAL A 135 -8.72 2.39 7.13
N PHE A 136 -8.88 1.70 6.01
CA PHE A 136 -8.51 2.25 4.72
C PHE A 136 -9.62 3.21 4.27
N LYS A 137 -9.47 4.54 4.40
CA LYS A 137 -10.50 5.47 3.93
C LYS A 137 -10.40 5.66 2.42
N SER A 138 -11.53 5.64 1.74
CA SER A 138 -11.60 5.92 0.31
C SER A 138 -11.14 7.35 0.01
N ILE A 139 -10.29 7.45 -1.00
CA ILE A 139 -9.95 8.71 -1.68
C ILE A 139 -11.01 8.90 -2.77
N PRO A 140 -11.58 10.11 -2.97
CA PRO A 140 -12.56 10.34 -4.02
C PRO A 140 -12.04 9.97 -5.40
N ASP A 141 -12.88 9.35 -6.23
CA ASP A 141 -12.53 8.95 -7.59
C ASP A 141 -12.08 10.18 -8.42
N GLY A 142 -11.14 9.98 -9.36
CA GLY A 142 -10.52 11.07 -10.13
C GLY A 142 -9.56 11.98 -9.36
N SER A 143 -9.33 11.74 -8.05
CA SER A 143 -8.35 12.51 -7.26
C SER A 143 -6.91 12.30 -7.74
N THR A 144 -6.06 13.31 -7.52
CA THR A 144 -4.60 13.15 -7.61
C THR A 144 -4.05 12.40 -6.41
N LEU A 145 -3.38 11.27 -6.66
CA LEU A 145 -2.56 10.57 -5.67
C LEU A 145 -1.16 11.17 -5.62
N LYS A 146 -0.55 11.22 -4.43
CA LYS A 146 0.77 11.81 -4.21
C LYS A 146 1.89 10.81 -4.52
N GLY A 147 3.00 11.32 -5.05
CA GLY A 147 4.25 10.55 -5.15
C GLY A 147 4.90 10.29 -3.79
N ASN A 148 5.86 9.37 -3.80
CA ASN A 148 6.53 8.77 -2.64
C ASN A 148 5.54 8.32 -1.54
N ARG A 149 4.48 7.61 -1.95
CA ARG A 149 3.42 7.14 -1.03
C ARG A 149 2.81 5.80 -1.47
N PRO A 150 2.52 4.88 -0.53
CA PRO A 150 1.78 3.66 -0.80
C PRO A 150 0.26 3.88 -0.77
N TYR A 151 -0.46 3.16 -1.64
CA TYR A 151 -1.92 3.15 -1.73
C TYR A 151 -2.46 1.72 -1.82
N LEU A 152 -3.63 1.50 -1.21
CA LEU A 152 -4.46 0.33 -1.46
C LEU A 152 -5.43 0.70 -2.58
N LEU A 153 -5.59 -0.18 -3.56
CA LEU A 153 -6.41 0.03 -4.76
C LEU A 153 -7.43 -1.11 -4.92
N ARG A 154 -8.62 -0.78 -5.43
CA ARG A 154 -9.70 -1.72 -5.75
C ARG A 154 -10.31 -1.33 -7.10
N ILE A 155 -10.50 -2.30 -8.00
CA ILE A 155 -11.28 -2.08 -9.23
C ILE A 155 -12.77 -2.05 -8.84
N THR A 156 -13.52 -1.09 -9.37
CA THR A 156 -14.91 -0.80 -8.99
C THR A 156 -15.92 -0.93 -10.13
N ASP A 157 -15.47 -1.00 -11.38
CA ASP A 157 -16.32 -1.03 -12.58
C ASP A 157 -16.47 -2.41 -13.23
N GLY A 158 -15.65 -3.39 -12.82
CA GLY A 158 -15.64 -4.76 -13.37
C GLY A 158 -14.65 -4.99 -14.51
N ASN A 159 -13.87 -3.98 -14.92
CA ASN A 159 -13.05 -4.03 -16.14
C ASN A 159 -11.59 -4.47 -15.90
N SER A 160 -10.93 -4.84 -17.00
CA SER A 160 -9.49 -5.04 -17.06
C SER A 160 -8.77 -3.69 -17.09
N HIS A 161 -7.86 -3.47 -16.14
CA HIS A 161 -7.00 -2.29 -16.09
C HIS A 161 -5.51 -2.67 -16.15
N THR A 162 -4.66 -1.70 -16.49
CA THR A 162 -3.20 -1.83 -16.50
C THR A 162 -2.50 -0.60 -15.91
N SER A 163 -1.20 -0.69 -15.64
CA SER A 163 -0.41 0.45 -15.19
C SER A 163 -0.24 1.58 -16.24
N GLN A 164 -0.68 1.39 -17.49
CA GLN A 164 -0.69 2.44 -18.51
C GLN A 164 -1.60 3.63 -18.12
N GLU A 165 -2.65 3.35 -17.35
CA GLU A 165 -3.68 4.32 -17.01
C GLU A 165 -3.25 5.28 -15.89
N PHE A 166 -2.22 4.91 -15.12
CA PHE A 166 -1.63 5.68 -14.01
C PHE A 166 -0.75 6.82 -14.53
N LYS A 167 -1.38 7.73 -15.29
CA LYS A 167 -0.74 8.88 -15.93
C LYS A 167 -0.26 9.86 -14.86
N ALA A 168 0.96 10.38 -15.06
CA ALA A 168 1.48 11.46 -14.27
C ALA A 168 0.64 12.74 -14.44
N VAL A 169 0.58 13.57 -13.39
CA VAL A 169 -0.24 14.79 -13.36
C VAL A 169 0.37 15.93 -14.19
N ASP A 170 1.70 16.05 -14.17
CA ASP A 170 2.45 17.11 -14.83
C ASP A 170 2.97 16.64 -16.20
N ASN A 171 2.93 17.51 -17.22
CA ASN A 171 3.65 17.32 -18.50
C ASN A 171 5.18 17.27 -18.35
N LEU A 172 5.70 17.67 -17.18
CA LEU A 172 7.09 17.48 -16.77
C LEU A 172 7.06 16.84 -15.39
N VAL A 173 7.08 15.51 -15.37
CA VAL A 173 6.91 14.68 -14.18
C VAL A 173 8.09 14.90 -13.24
N LYS A 174 7.77 15.27 -11.99
CA LYS A 174 8.75 15.42 -10.91
C LYS A 174 8.76 14.15 -10.08
N ILE A 175 9.94 13.53 -9.99
CA ILE A 175 10.23 12.43 -9.08
C ILE A 175 11.22 13.00 -8.07
N ALA A 176 10.84 13.02 -6.80
CA ALA A 176 11.73 13.50 -5.76
C ALA A 176 12.83 12.46 -5.48
N ALA A 177 14.00 12.92 -5.03
CA ALA A 177 15.05 12.04 -4.53
C ALA A 177 14.49 11.03 -3.50
N SER A 178 15.01 9.80 -3.49
CA SER A 178 14.49 8.72 -2.64
C SER A 178 14.71 8.94 -1.13
N GLY A 179 15.52 9.93 -0.75
CA GLY A 179 15.91 10.22 0.62
C GLY A 179 17.19 9.50 1.05
N ASN A 180 17.63 9.80 2.28
CA ASN A 180 18.93 9.37 2.80
C ASN A 180 18.84 8.34 3.95
N ASP A 181 17.65 7.98 4.43
CA ASP A 181 17.52 6.98 5.50
C ASP A 181 17.63 5.57 4.90
N LYS A 182 18.73 4.90 5.23
CA LYS A 182 19.15 3.63 4.62
C LYS A 182 19.39 2.56 5.67
N TYR A 183 19.23 1.32 5.26
CA TYR A 183 19.73 0.16 5.98
C TYR A 183 21.25 0.13 5.93
N ARG A 184 21.90 -0.07 7.09
CA ARG A 184 23.36 0.02 7.23
C ARG A 184 24.12 -1.07 6.47
N SER A 185 23.56 -2.28 6.42
CA SER A 185 24.27 -3.49 6.01
C SER A 185 24.12 -3.73 4.51
N SER A 186 22.93 -3.48 3.95
CA SER A 186 22.62 -3.62 2.52
C SER A 186 22.67 -2.32 1.71
N GLY A 187 22.70 -1.15 2.37
CA GLY A 187 22.72 0.16 1.72
C GLY A 187 21.40 0.60 1.07
N ARG A 188 20.35 -0.23 1.18
CA ARG A 188 19.01 0.04 0.63
C ARG A 188 18.28 1.15 1.37
N LEU A 189 17.40 1.82 0.68
CA LEU A 189 16.44 2.78 1.22
C LEU A 189 15.48 2.11 2.19
N LYS A 190 15.31 2.71 3.37
CA LYS A 190 14.22 2.34 4.26
C LYS A 190 12.89 2.78 3.66
N PRO A 191 11.81 2.02 3.91
CA PRO A 191 10.54 2.30 3.28
C PRO A 191 9.91 3.59 3.83
N SER A 192 9.30 4.36 2.93
CA SER A 192 8.61 5.60 3.25
C SER A 192 7.12 5.35 3.46
N GLY A 193 6.54 6.06 4.43
CA GLY A 193 5.15 5.95 4.82
C GLY A 193 4.70 7.25 5.50
N PHE A 194 3.41 7.56 5.40
CA PHE A 194 2.89 8.84 5.91
C PHE A 194 2.36 8.71 7.34
N VAL A 195 3.17 9.11 8.31
CA VAL A 195 2.76 9.31 9.71
C VAL A 195 2.48 10.80 9.91
N PRO A 196 1.25 11.22 10.33
CA PRO A 196 1.00 12.60 10.72
C PRO A 196 1.86 12.98 11.93
N ALA A 197 2.46 14.18 11.90
CA ALA A 197 3.50 14.59 12.86
C ALA A 197 3.07 14.64 14.35
N THR A 198 1.77 14.57 14.63
CA THR A 198 1.18 14.59 15.98
C THR A 198 0.34 13.33 16.25
N SER A 199 0.74 12.19 15.69
CA SER A 199 0.00 10.93 15.79
C SER A 199 0.69 9.94 16.73
N ASP A 200 -0.03 9.46 17.74
CA ASP A 200 0.39 8.35 18.62
C ASP A 200 0.26 6.96 17.94
N GLN A 201 0.04 6.92 16.62
CA GLN A 201 -0.19 5.67 15.88
C GLN A 201 1.05 4.77 15.91
N SER A 202 0.85 3.52 16.30
CA SER A 202 1.90 2.49 16.35
C SER A 202 2.21 1.87 14.99
N PHE A 203 1.32 2.00 14.00
CA PHE A 203 1.45 1.41 12.67
C PHE A 203 1.28 2.46 11.58
N CYS A 204 1.89 2.22 10.44
CA CYS A 204 1.77 3.05 9.25
C CYS A 204 1.82 2.17 7.99
N PHE A 205 1.31 2.72 6.89
CA PHE A 205 1.37 2.10 5.58
C PHE A 205 2.61 2.61 4.86
N TYR A 206 3.50 1.68 4.52
CA TYR A 206 4.85 1.90 4.02
C TYR A 206 5.03 1.30 2.62
N GLY A 207 5.98 1.83 1.86
CA GLY A 207 6.46 1.26 0.61
C GLY A 207 7.80 1.87 0.18
N SER A 208 8.42 1.32 -0.85
CA SER A 208 9.73 1.78 -1.35
C SER A 208 9.87 1.54 -2.86
N THR A 209 10.80 2.27 -3.47
CA THR A 209 11.30 2.05 -4.84
C THR A 209 12.33 0.91 -4.90
N GLU A 210 12.84 0.47 -3.75
CA GLU A 210 13.72 -0.70 -3.59
C GLU A 210 13.03 -1.81 -2.81
N MET A 211 13.64 -3.00 -2.77
CA MET A 211 13.14 -4.09 -1.96
C MET A 211 13.31 -3.77 -0.47
N SER A 212 12.28 -4.04 0.33
CA SER A 212 12.33 -3.82 1.78
C SER A 212 12.58 -5.13 2.54
N PRO A 213 13.57 -5.21 3.44
CA PRO A 213 13.65 -6.27 4.45
C PRO A 213 12.36 -6.39 5.27
N ARG A 214 12.12 -7.56 5.87
CA ARG A 214 10.93 -7.80 6.72
C ARG A 214 11.06 -7.26 8.15
N TYR A 215 11.77 -6.14 8.28
CA TYR A 215 12.17 -5.53 9.54
C TYR A 215 12.78 -4.14 9.32
N TRP A 216 12.89 -3.36 10.40
CA TRP A 216 13.39 -1.97 10.38
C TRP A 216 14.92 -1.84 10.44
N ASN A 217 15.58 -2.74 11.15
CA ASN A 217 17.02 -2.74 11.33
C ASN A 217 17.57 -4.09 10.84
N GLU A 218 18.58 -4.04 9.98
CA GLU A 218 19.29 -5.23 9.52
C GLU A 218 20.19 -5.80 10.63
N ASP A 219 20.86 -4.94 11.39
CA ASP A 219 21.87 -5.35 12.39
C ASP A 219 21.32 -5.80 13.76
N GLU A 220 19.99 -5.87 13.96
CA GLU A 220 19.38 -6.13 15.28
C GLU A 220 18.44 -7.33 15.29
N SER A 221 18.40 -8.06 16.41
CA SER A 221 17.47 -9.18 16.62
C SER A 221 16.02 -8.67 16.70
N VAL A 222 15.32 -8.74 15.57
CA VAL A 222 14.04 -8.06 15.38
C VAL A 222 12.93 -8.66 16.24
N SER A 223 12.26 -7.82 17.03
CA SER A 223 10.98 -8.17 17.63
C SER A 223 9.97 -8.58 16.55
N LEU A 224 9.08 -9.50 16.91
CA LEU A 224 7.92 -9.87 16.10
C LEU A 224 6.99 -8.66 15.83
N SER A 225 6.94 -7.63 16.69
CA SER A 225 5.81 -6.68 16.75
C SER A 225 5.51 -5.72 15.57
N ILE A 226 6.37 -5.24 14.66
CA ILE A 226 7.80 -5.43 14.41
C ILE A 226 7.95 -5.85 12.92
N SER A 227 7.36 -6.98 12.55
CA SER A 227 7.33 -7.47 11.17
C SER A 227 6.27 -6.78 10.29
N PRO A 228 6.50 -6.61 8.97
CA PRO A 228 5.50 -6.05 8.07
C PRO A 228 4.34 -7.02 7.83
N HIS A 229 3.19 -6.45 7.47
CA HIS A 229 1.98 -7.13 7.05
C HIS A 229 1.73 -6.79 5.59
N THR A 230 1.65 -7.81 4.75
CA THR A 230 1.38 -7.66 3.31
C THR A 230 -0.02 -8.14 3.00
N LEU A 231 -0.67 -7.48 2.04
CA LEU A 231 -1.92 -7.97 1.48
C LEU A 231 -1.70 -9.33 0.79
N GLY A 232 -2.63 -10.24 1.00
CA GLY A 232 -2.79 -11.51 0.30
C GLY A 232 -4.20 -12.03 0.56
N HIS A 233 -4.46 -13.30 0.30
CA HIS A 233 -5.82 -13.85 0.41
C HIS A 233 -5.94 -15.01 1.41
N ASP A 234 -7.08 -15.15 2.09
CA ASP A 234 -7.41 -16.34 2.91
C ASP A 234 -7.65 -17.59 2.03
N LYS A 235 -8.23 -18.68 2.57
CA LYS A 235 -8.48 -19.91 1.77
C LYS A 235 -9.71 -19.75 0.87
N GLU A 236 -10.58 -18.83 1.25
CA GLU A 236 -11.85 -18.45 0.64
C GLU A 236 -11.66 -17.34 -0.43
N GLY A 237 -10.41 -16.88 -0.61
CA GLY A 237 -10.00 -15.87 -1.58
C GLY A 237 -10.40 -14.44 -1.20
N ASN A 238 -10.64 -14.13 0.07
CA ASN A 238 -10.89 -12.77 0.57
C ASN A 238 -9.58 -12.13 1.03
N ASP A 239 -9.53 -10.80 1.02
CA ASP A 239 -8.34 -10.06 1.39
C ASP A 239 -7.98 -10.19 2.88
N LEU A 240 -6.71 -10.50 3.13
CA LEU A 240 -6.14 -10.68 4.46
C LEU A 240 -4.73 -10.07 4.52
N TRP A 241 -4.52 -9.21 5.51
CA TRP A 241 -3.20 -8.67 5.83
C TRP A 241 -2.37 -9.69 6.60
N LYS A 242 -1.53 -10.42 5.87
CA LYS A 242 -0.69 -11.49 6.43
C LYS A 242 0.61 -10.91 6.97
N ARG A 243 0.85 -11.12 8.26
CA ARG A 243 2.14 -10.80 8.89
C ARG A 243 3.25 -11.69 8.33
N LEU A 244 4.34 -11.08 7.88
CA LEU A 244 5.49 -11.76 7.28
C LEU A 244 6.74 -11.60 8.16
N PRO A 245 6.93 -12.44 9.19
CA PRO A 245 8.15 -12.39 10.01
C PRO A 245 9.40 -12.72 9.20
N GLY A 246 10.50 -12.03 9.51
CA GLY A 246 11.85 -12.47 9.15
C GLY A 246 12.17 -13.81 9.84
N LYS A 247 12.95 -14.67 9.17
CA LYS A 247 13.34 -15.99 9.73
C LYS A 247 14.85 -16.17 9.96
N SER A 248 15.69 -15.39 9.29
CA SER A 248 17.12 -15.23 9.60
C SER A 248 17.61 -13.91 8.98
N TYR A 249 18.72 -13.39 9.51
CA TYR A 249 19.49 -12.28 8.94
C TYR A 249 20.28 -12.72 7.69
N ASP A 250 20.85 -13.93 7.70
CA ASP A 250 21.78 -14.42 6.65
C ASP A 250 21.13 -14.68 5.29
N SER A 251 19.81 -14.54 5.20
CA SER A 251 19.02 -14.69 3.97
C SER A 251 17.73 -13.88 4.12
N PRO A 252 17.82 -12.54 4.03
CA PRO A 252 16.69 -11.66 4.29
C PRO A 252 15.60 -11.94 3.24
N LYS A 253 14.43 -12.39 3.71
CA LYS A 253 13.28 -12.50 2.81
C LYS A 253 12.78 -11.10 2.51
N LEU A 254 13.07 -10.60 1.33
CA LEU A 254 12.69 -9.27 0.90
C LEU A 254 11.18 -9.18 0.58
N LEU A 255 10.68 -7.95 0.60
CA LEU A 255 9.43 -7.51 -0.01
C LEU A 255 9.77 -6.82 -1.34
N PRO A 256 9.04 -7.11 -2.45
CA PRO A 256 9.32 -6.49 -3.74
C PRO A 256 9.06 -4.98 -3.73
N PRO A 257 9.76 -4.20 -4.60
CA PRO A 257 9.59 -2.76 -4.70
C PRO A 257 8.20 -2.39 -5.23
N PHE A 258 7.84 -1.11 -5.16
CA PHE A 258 6.58 -0.57 -5.66
C PHE A 258 5.31 -1.23 -5.06
N ARG A 259 5.42 -1.83 -3.86
CA ARG A 259 4.29 -2.38 -3.09
C ARG A 259 4.07 -1.59 -1.80
N GLY A 260 2.82 -1.55 -1.36
CA GLY A 260 2.45 -1.09 -0.01
C GLY A 260 2.36 -2.25 0.99
N PHE A 261 2.81 -2.02 2.22
CA PHE A 261 2.73 -2.95 3.36
C PHE A 261 2.55 -2.20 4.69
N ILE A 262 1.91 -2.80 5.69
CA ILE A 262 1.68 -2.17 7.00
C ILE A 262 2.78 -2.61 7.97
N MET A 263 3.47 -1.68 8.61
CA MET A 263 4.54 -1.98 9.58
C MET A 263 4.47 -1.04 10.78
N GLY A 264 5.09 -1.43 11.89
CA GLY A 264 5.17 -0.60 13.09
C GLY A 264 6.01 0.67 12.84
N VAL A 265 5.67 1.78 13.47
CA VAL A 265 6.42 3.05 13.37
C VAL A 265 7.64 3.01 14.30
N LEU A 266 8.83 3.32 13.78
CA LEU A 266 10.06 3.39 14.59
C LEU A 266 9.92 4.37 15.75
N GLY A 267 10.53 4.03 16.89
CA GLY A 267 10.53 4.87 18.09
C GLY A 267 9.21 4.92 18.86
N THR A 268 8.13 4.35 18.33
CA THR A 268 6.86 4.20 19.08
C THR A 268 6.87 2.95 19.96
N THR A 269 6.26 3.03 21.15
CA THR A 269 5.96 1.85 21.95
C THR A 269 4.77 1.13 21.32
N ALA A 270 5.06 0.32 20.30
CA ALA A 270 4.03 -0.24 19.43
C ALA A 270 2.92 -0.97 20.20
N ALA A 271 1.67 -0.56 19.94
CA ALA A 271 0.47 -1.29 20.32
C ALA A 271 0.61 -2.76 19.89
N LYS A 272 0.20 -3.67 20.77
CA LYS A 272 0.47 -5.11 20.62
C LYS A 272 -0.24 -5.70 19.40
N GLN A 273 -1.32 -5.06 18.96
CA GLN A 273 -2.19 -5.50 17.87
C GLN A 273 -2.79 -4.27 17.18
N PHE A 274 -3.05 -4.39 15.87
CA PHE A 274 -3.95 -3.50 15.15
C PHE A 274 -5.13 -4.27 14.59
N VAL A 275 -6.29 -3.62 14.51
CA VAL A 275 -7.46 -4.12 13.79
C VAL A 275 -7.69 -3.23 12.58
N LEU A 276 -7.79 -3.85 11.41
CA LEU A 276 -8.20 -3.16 10.19
C LEU A 276 -9.70 -3.33 9.99
N LEU A 277 -10.42 -2.20 9.92
CA LEU A 277 -11.82 -2.16 9.55
C LEU A 277 -11.94 -2.08 8.02
N THR A 278 -12.90 -2.81 7.44
CA THR A 278 -13.23 -2.74 6.02
C THR A 278 -14.05 -1.48 5.73
N THR A 279 -13.60 -0.65 4.80
CA THR A 279 -14.49 0.32 4.13
C THR A 279 -15.47 -0.43 3.24
N ASP A 280 -16.63 -0.71 3.82
CA ASP A 280 -17.95 -0.37 3.26
C ASP A 280 -18.98 -0.24 4.41
N SER A 281 -18.51 -0.05 5.66
CA SER A 281 -19.34 0.36 6.79
C SER A 281 -19.31 1.89 7.00
N GLU A 282 -19.59 2.63 5.92
CA GLU A 282 -20.66 3.64 6.05
C GLU A 282 -21.99 2.88 6.15
N THR A 283 -22.14 2.12 7.24
CA THR A 283 -23.46 2.04 7.82
C THR A 283 -23.81 3.47 8.18
N THR A 284 -25.05 3.88 7.93
CA THR A 284 -25.70 4.97 8.66
C THR A 284 -25.95 4.53 10.11
N GLY A 285 -24.92 3.94 10.73
CA GLY A 285 -24.89 3.28 12.03
C GLY A 285 -24.75 4.31 13.13
N ILE A 286 -25.77 5.17 13.24
CA ILE A 286 -26.05 6.02 14.38
C ILE A 286 -24.78 6.69 14.93
N ASN A 287 -24.29 7.68 14.17
CA ASN A 287 -23.38 8.67 14.74
C ASN A 287 -24.12 9.37 15.89
N ASP A 288 -23.74 8.98 17.11
CA ASP A 288 -24.04 9.63 18.38
C ASP A 288 -25.53 9.64 18.85
N VAL A 289 -25.81 8.84 19.89
CA VAL A 289 -27.10 8.87 20.63
C VAL A 289 -27.10 9.95 21.74
N THR A 290 -26.00 10.69 21.94
CA THR A 290 -25.89 11.73 22.97
C THR A 290 -26.24 13.14 22.49
N GLY A 291 -26.41 13.34 21.17
CA GLY A 291 -26.73 14.66 20.58
C GLY A 291 -28.20 15.02 20.38
N ASN A 292 -29.14 14.06 20.44
CA ASN A 292 -30.53 14.32 20.01
C ASN A 292 -31.52 14.51 21.18
N THR A 293 -31.58 15.74 21.72
CA THR A 293 -32.58 16.16 22.72
C THR A 293 -34.03 16.03 22.24
N ASP A 294 -34.26 15.99 20.93
CA ASP A 294 -35.60 16.06 20.34
C ASP A 294 -36.30 14.68 20.26
N ALA A 295 -35.60 13.60 20.62
CA ALA A 295 -36.17 12.24 20.67
C ALA A 295 -37.06 11.95 21.91
N GLN A 296 -37.33 12.93 22.77
CA GLN A 296 -38.03 12.72 24.06
C GLN A 296 -39.56 12.84 24.04
N GLN A 297 -40.21 13.08 22.88
CA GLN A 297 -41.67 13.26 22.80
C GLN A 297 -42.46 12.08 22.20
N GLY A 298 -41.84 10.91 22.06
CA GLY A 298 -42.53 9.65 21.75
C GLY A 298 -42.89 8.86 23.01
N ALA A 299 -44.07 8.24 23.04
CA ALA A 299 -44.50 7.38 24.14
C ALA A 299 -43.45 6.30 24.47
N GLN A 300 -43.05 6.21 25.74
CA GLN A 300 -41.88 5.45 26.19
C GLN A 300 -42.05 3.94 25.97
N ARG A 301 -41.57 3.43 24.83
CA ARG A 301 -41.57 1.99 24.50
C ARG A 301 -40.56 1.23 25.36
N ILE A 302 -40.95 0.06 25.83
CA ILE A 302 -40.17 -0.85 26.66
C ILE A 302 -39.92 -2.14 25.88
N TYR A 303 -38.71 -2.66 25.98
CA TYR A 303 -38.30 -3.90 25.31
C TYR A 303 -37.63 -4.86 26.30
N THR A 304 -37.66 -6.15 26.03
CA THR A 304 -36.83 -7.14 26.73
C THR A 304 -35.36 -7.05 26.30
N ILE A 305 -34.45 -7.76 26.98
CA ILE A 305 -33.02 -7.83 26.59
C ILE A 305 -32.81 -8.46 25.20
N ASP A 306 -33.67 -9.37 24.78
CA ASP A 306 -33.71 -9.95 23.42
C ASP A 306 -34.44 -9.05 22.39
N GLY A 307 -34.78 -7.81 22.75
CA GLY A 307 -35.29 -6.79 21.83
C GLY A 307 -36.78 -6.88 21.48
N ARG A 308 -37.56 -7.73 22.16
CA ARG A 308 -39.02 -7.83 21.96
C ARG A 308 -39.74 -6.68 22.65
N TYR A 309 -40.66 -6.02 21.96
CA TYR A 309 -41.49 -4.96 22.53
C TYR A 309 -42.49 -5.53 23.54
N VAL A 310 -42.59 -4.91 24.73
CA VAL A 310 -43.45 -5.36 25.84
C VAL A 310 -44.40 -4.28 26.36
N GLY A 311 -44.60 -3.20 25.61
CA GLY A 311 -45.54 -2.11 25.96
C GLY A 311 -44.85 -0.82 26.40
N THR A 312 -45.59 0.02 27.12
CA THR A 312 -45.15 1.35 27.57
C THR A 312 -45.20 1.56 29.09
N ASN A 313 -45.81 0.63 29.84
CA ASN A 313 -45.94 0.70 31.29
C ASN A 313 -44.97 -0.27 31.96
N PHE A 314 -43.96 0.26 32.66
CA PHE A 314 -42.95 -0.53 33.36
C PHE A 314 -43.52 -1.23 34.60
N ASP A 315 -44.49 -0.62 35.26
CA ASP A 315 -45.05 -1.10 36.53
C ASP A 315 -45.94 -2.34 36.34
N SER A 316 -46.49 -2.55 35.14
CA SER A 316 -47.21 -3.78 34.77
C SER A 316 -46.32 -4.98 34.40
N LEU A 317 -45.00 -4.80 34.22
CA LEU A 317 -44.10 -5.88 33.80
C LEU A 317 -43.66 -6.78 34.98
N PRO A 318 -43.36 -8.07 34.76
CA PRO A 318 -42.75 -8.91 35.79
C PRO A 318 -41.32 -8.47 36.11
N SER A 319 -40.76 -8.92 37.24
CA SER A 319 -39.36 -8.69 37.59
C SER A 319 -38.42 -9.26 36.53
N GLY A 320 -37.39 -8.49 36.14
CA GLY A 320 -36.52 -8.81 35.00
C GLY A 320 -35.72 -7.60 34.52
N MET A 321 -34.85 -7.80 33.53
CA MET A 321 -34.14 -6.70 32.87
C MET A 321 -34.84 -6.27 31.58
N TYR A 322 -34.94 -4.95 31.38
CA TYR A 322 -35.60 -4.33 30.25
C TYR A 322 -34.74 -3.23 29.64
N ILE A 323 -35.00 -2.89 28.38
CA ILE A 323 -34.45 -1.73 27.69
C ILE A 323 -35.53 -0.64 27.64
N MET A 324 -35.22 0.53 28.18
CA MET A 324 -36.05 1.73 28.16
C MET A 324 -35.19 2.95 27.84
N LYS A 325 -35.62 3.80 26.89
CA LYS A 325 -34.85 4.99 26.47
C LYS A 325 -33.37 4.67 26.16
N GLY A 326 -33.12 3.52 25.52
CA GLY A 326 -31.77 3.02 25.19
C GLY A 326 -30.94 2.50 26.38
N LYS A 327 -31.45 2.53 27.61
CA LYS A 327 -30.74 2.09 28.82
C LYS A 327 -31.30 0.77 29.35
N LYS A 328 -30.41 -0.06 29.94
CA LYS A 328 -30.80 -1.26 30.70
C LYS A 328 -31.36 -0.83 32.06
N THR A 329 -32.49 -1.40 32.44
CA THR A 329 -33.13 -1.17 33.75
C THR A 329 -33.58 -2.51 34.33
N LEU A 330 -33.21 -2.76 35.58
CA LEU A 330 -33.63 -3.94 36.33
C LEU A 330 -34.92 -3.62 37.09
N LYS A 331 -35.95 -4.44 36.92
CA LYS A 331 -37.12 -4.46 37.80
C LYS A 331 -36.95 -5.58 38.83
N THR A 332 -36.77 -5.20 40.09
CA THR A 332 -36.93 -6.11 41.23
C THR A 332 -38.42 -6.22 41.60
N LYS A 333 -38.76 -7.12 42.52
CA LYS A 333 -40.08 -7.12 43.15
C LYS A 333 -40.27 -5.88 44.03
#